data_AF-A0AAN8RAN7-F1
#
_entry.id   AF-A0AAN8RAN7-F1
#
_cell.length_a   1.000
_cell.length_b   1.000
_cell.length_c   1.000
_cell.angle_alpha   90.00
_cell.angle_beta   90.00
_cell.angle_gamma   90.00
#
_symmetry.space_group_name_H-M   'P 1'
#
loop_
_entity.id
_entity.type
_entity.pdbx_description
1 polymer ?
#
loop_
_entity_poly.entity_id
_entity_poly.type
_entity_poly.pdbx_seq_one_letter_code
_entity_poly.pdbx_strand_id
1 'polypeptide(L)'
;MLIKVRKSHRSGELGFLEQVEEEVRSDTENSTRELQAMHTETIQELEKTRNMLIVQHKINKDYQAEVEAVTRKMDNSKLEYELKLEHLAQLLDTRAAKIKKLEAQLKDIAYGTKTHVFKPEVTDDDVADEFDETVHLERGENLLEIHIGTATLSSVALETLSDREPSTFCTYAFYDFELQATPVVRGARPAYGFTSQYVVRVDDLLLQYLHTGSVTLELQLARGMDFTTVAVGQLRLTQLLENDSKAHGTVQLVGVAGEVQSFGSVEYWVRLRVPMEQAIRLYKERMKALGYLSSAFNEEQQPSTSTLQSVSANEGLNLNELNVTVRCCSNLTSRQAHPPSPYVVYQFYDFPDHDTCIMGDCSEPQFEDHMSFPVAMEAELDSYLKAGALLLYVFDDHDTQSEMYLGKARVPLLSLATTRPSLVHLS
;
A
#
# COMPACT_ATOMS: atom_id res chain seq x y z
N MET A 1 143.65 -4.75 -67.13
CA MET A 1 142.99 -3.55 -67.71
C MET A 1 141.54 -3.89 -68.01
N LEU A 2 140.65 -2.94 -67.70
CA LEU A 2 139.25 -2.79 -68.13
C LEU A 2 138.09 -3.61 -67.52
N ILE A 3 137.12 -2.81 -67.09
CA ILE A 3 135.74 -3.02 -66.63
C ILE A 3 134.85 -3.60 -67.74
N LYS A 4 133.83 -4.40 -67.38
CA LYS A 4 132.51 -4.30 -68.05
C LYS A 4 131.35 -4.75 -67.15
N VAL A 5 130.56 -3.75 -66.74
CA VAL A 5 129.23 -3.86 -66.13
C VAL A 5 128.24 -4.51 -67.11
N ARG A 6 127.35 -5.38 -66.61
CA ARG A 6 126.04 -5.61 -67.23
C ARG A 6 124.97 -5.99 -66.19
N LYS A 7 123.88 -5.21 -66.23
CA LYS A 7 122.58 -5.33 -65.53
C LYS A 7 121.78 -6.57 -65.95
N SER A 8 120.97 -7.10 -65.03
CA SER A 8 119.50 -7.30 -65.18
C SER A 8 118.94 -7.97 -63.89
N HIS A 9 118.21 -7.27 -63.02
CA HIS A 9 116.74 -7.16 -62.99
C HIS A 9 115.97 -8.49 -62.89
N ARG A 10 115.46 -8.80 -61.69
CA ARG A 10 114.05 -9.18 -61.40
C ARG A 10 113.90 -9.58 -59.92
N SER A 11 113.53 -8.64 -59.06
CA SER A 11 112.90 -8.94 -57.75
C SER A 11 112.03 -7.76 -57.28
N GLY A 12 111.30 -7.12 -58.20
CA GLY A 12 110.53 -5.91 -57.93
C GLY A 12 109.04 -6.01 -58.28
N GLU A 13 108.50 -7.21 -58.46
CA GLU A 13 107.16 -7.41 -59.04
C GLU A 13 106.30 -8.37 -58.22
N LEU A 14 106.44 -8.36 -56.89
CA LEU A 14 105.63 -9.18 -55.98
C LEU A 14 104.85 -8.37 -54.92
N GLY A 15 105.09 -7.07 -54.77
CA GLY A 15 104.39 -6.25 -53.77
C GLY A 15 102.89 -6.01 -54.06
N PHE A 16 102.47 -6.10 -55.32
CA PHE A 16 101.05 -6.03 -55.69
C PHE A 16 100.28 -7.30 -55.27
N LEU A 17 100.92 -8.48 -55.36
CA LEU A 17 100.32 -9.74 -54.92
C LEU A 17 100.18 -9.77 -53.39
N GLU A 18 101.16 -9.20 -52.68
CA GLU A 18 101.12 -9.07 -51.22
C GLU A 18 100.04 -8.09 -50.75
N GLN A 19 99.84 -6.96 -51.45
CA GLN A 19 98.73 -6.04 -51.18
C GLN A 19 97.35 -6.63 -51.47
N VAL A 20 97.19 -7.36 -52.59
CA VAL A 20 95.93 -8.04 -52.91
C VAL A 20 95.67 -9.22 -51.95
N GLU A 21 96.70 -9.93 -51.50
CA GLU A 21 96.55 -10.96 -50.44
C GLU A 21 96.20 -10.34 -49.08
N GLU A 22 96.76 -9.19 -48.71
CA GLU A 22 96.39 -8.46 -47.49
C GLU A 22 94.95 -7.93 -47.54
N GLU A 23 94.51 -7.39 -48.69
CA GLU A 23 93.16 -6.87 -48.89
C GLU A 23 92.13 -8.00 -48.87
N VAL A 24 92.41 -9.12 -49.55
CA VAL A 24 91.58 -10.34 -49.49
C VAL A 24 91.56 -10.93 -48.08
N ARG A 25 92.69 -10.97 -47.35
CA ARG A 25 92.69 -11.39 -45.94
C ARG A 25 91.83 -10.48 -45.09
N SER A 26 91.97 -9.16 -45.23
CA SER A 26 91.18 -8.18 -44.47
C SER A 26 89.69 -8.33 -44.74
N ASP A 27 89.28 -8.53 -45.99
CA ASP A 27 87.88 -8.77 -46.37
C ASP A 27 87.35 -10.10 -45.83
N THR A 28 88.15 -11.16 -45.85
CA THR A 28 87.76 -12.43 -45.22
C THR A 28 87.68 -12.33 -43.70
N GLU A 29 88.54 -11.56 -43.05
CA GLU A 29 88.49 -11.29 -41.61
C GLU A 29 87.28 -10.43 -41.23
N ASN A 30 86.92 -9.44 -42.05
CA ASN A 30 85.74 -8.61 -41.83
C ASN A 30 84.46 -9.41 -42.06
N SER A 31 84.39 -10.22 -43.12
CA SER A 31 83.25 -11.12 -43.38
C SER A 31 83.09 -12.16 -42.27
N THR A 32 84.18 -12.73 -41.76
CA THR A 32 84.10 -13.67 -40.62
C THR A 32 83.68 -12.98 -39.32
N ARG A 33 84.11 -11.74 -39.06
CA ARG A 33 83.63 -10.94 -37.92
C ARG A 33 82.16 -10.59 -38.04
N GLU A 34 81.69 -10.19 -39.22
CA GLU A 34 80.27 -9.94 -39.46
C GLU A 34 79.44 -11.21 -39.29
N LEU A 35 79.89 -12.33 -39.83
CA LEU A 35 79.23 -13.63 -39.68
C LEU A 35 79.17 -14.05 -38.20
N GLN A 36 80.24 -13.82 -37.44
CA GLN A 36 80.27 -14.05 -36.00
C GLN A 36 79.30 -13.13 -35.25
N ALA A 37 79.24 -11.84 -35.59
CA ALA A 37 78.32 -10.89 -34.99
C ALA A 37 76.86 -11.29 -35.24
N MET A 38 76.49 -11.60 -36.48
CA MET A 38 75.16 -12.10 -36.84
C MET A 38 74.84 -13.40 -36.10
N HIS A 39 75.79 -14.32 -36.00
CA HIS A 39 75.59 -15.56 -35.26
C HIS A 39 75.34 -15.30 -33.77
N THR A 40 76.10 -14.40 -33.14
CA THR A 40 75.88 -14.02 -31.74
C THR A 40 74.53 -13.33 -31.53
N GLU A 41 74.07 -12.51 -32.49
CA GLU A 41 72.76 -11.86 -32.46
C GLU A 41 71.63 -12.89 -32.54
N THR A 42 71.70 -13.84 -33.48
CA THR A 42 70.69 -14.91 -33.61
C THR A 42 70.61 -15.80 -32.36
N ILE A 43 71.74 -16.09 -31.70
CA ILE A 43 71.75 -16.82 -30.44
C ILE A 43 71.04 -16.00 -29.35
N GLN A 44 71.30 -14.71 -29.25
CA GLN A 44 70.62 -13.84 -28.29
C GLN A 44 69.12 -13.74 -28.55
N GLU A 45 68.69 -13.68 -29.82
CA GLU A 45 67.26 -13.71 -30.15
C GLU A 45 66.60 -15.05 -29.81
N LEU A 46 67.29 -16.17 -30.04
CA LEU A 46 66.86 -17.50 -29.62
C LEU A 46 66.74 -17.61 -28.10
N GLU A 47 67.67 -17.05 -27.34
CA GLU A 47 67.60 -17.01 -25.88
C GLU A 47 66.43 -16.14 -25.39
N LYS A 48 66.20 -14.97 -26.01
CA LYS A 48 65.05 -14.11 -25.68
C LYS A 48 63.73 -14.81 -25.95
N THR A 49 63.57 -15.45 -27.11
CA THR A 49 62.35 -16.19 -27.46
C THR A 49 62.14 -17.40 -26.55
N ARG A 50 63.20 -18.13 -26.19
CA ARG A 50 63.15 -19.20 -25.20
C ARG A 50 62.69 -18.70 -23.82
N ASN A 51 63.26 -17.60 -23.34
CA ASN A 51 62.88 -17.01 -22.06
C ASN A 51 61.42 -16.54 -22.07
N MET A 52 60.97 -15.92 -23.17
CA MET A 52 59.59 -15.53 -23.36
C MET A 52 58.64 -16.72 -23.33
N LEU A 53 59.00 -17.83 -23.98
CA LEU A 53 58.21 -19.06 -23.99
C LEU A 53 58.08 -19.67 -22.59
N ILE A 54 59.16 -19.66 -21.80
CA ILE A 54 59.14 -20.15 -20.42
C ILE A 54 58.19 -19.31 -19.56
N VAL A 55 58.24 -17.99 -19.70
CA VAL A 55 57.34 -17.07 -18.98
C VAL A 55 55.89 -17.28 -19.41
N GLN A 56 55.62 -17.38 -20.72
CA GLN A 56 54.30 -17.70 -21.28
C GLN A 56 53.74 -19.03 -20.75
N HIS A 57 54.58 -20.08 -20.71
CA HIS A 57 54.16 -21.37 -20.17
C HIS A 57 53.82 -21.28 -18.67
N LYS A 58 54.61 -20.52 -17.90
CA LYS A 58 54.31 -20.27 -16.49
C LYS A 58 53.00 -19.52 -16.30
N ILE A 59 52.77 -18.45 -17.07
CA ILE A 59 51.53 -17.66 -17.03
C ILE A 59 50.33 -18.55 -17.38
N ASN A 60 50.41 -19.35 -18.45
CA ASN A 60 49.33 -20.24 -18.84
C ASN A 60 49.03 -21.31 -17.78
N LYS A 61 50.06 -21.83 -17.12
CA LYS A 61 49.90 -22.79 -16.03
C LYS A 61 49.22 -22.15 -14.81
N ASP A 62 49.62 -20.94 -14.45
CA ASP A 62 49.01 -20.19 -13.35
C ASP A 62 47.55 -19.84 -13.67
N TYR A 63 47.27 -19.42 -14.92
CA TYR A 63 45.92 -19.16 -15.40
C TYR A 63 45.03 -20.42 -15.36
N GLN A 64 45.57 -21.57 -15.78
CA GLN A 64 44.85 -22.84 -15.69
C GLN A 64 44.51 -23.21 -14.24
N ALA A 65 45.44 -22.99 -13.30
CA ALA A 65 45.19 -23.23 -11.87
C ALA A 65 44.13 -22.27 -11.30
N GLU A 66 44.12 -21.00 -11.72
CA GLU A 66 43.11 -20.03 -11.32
C GLU A 66 41.72 -20.41 -11.83
N VAL A 67 41.61 -20.80 -13.11
CA VAL A 67 40.36 -21.29 -13.70
C VAL A 67 39.84 -22.51 -12.95
N GLU A 68 40.70 -23.48 -12.64
CA GLU A 68 40.31 -24.64 -11.84
C GLU A 68 39.83 -24.25 -10.43
N ALA A 69 40.51 -23.30 -9.77
CA ALA A 69 40.13 -22.84 -8.44
C ALA A 69 38.77 -22.11 -8.44
N VAL A 70 38.54 -21.24 -9.43
CA VAL A 70 37.27 -20.53 -9.60
C VAL A 70 36.15 -21.51 -9.93
N THR A 71 36.40 -22.49 -10.81
CA THR A 71 35.40 -23.52 -11.16
C THR A 71 35.01 -24.35 -9.94
N ARG A 72 35.98 -24.81 -9.14
CA ARG A 72 35.69 -25.54 -7.89
C ARG A 72 34.90 -24.70 -6.89
N LYS A 73 35.20 -23.39 -6.78
CA LYS A 73 34.46 -22.49 -5.90
C LYS A 73 33.02 -22.30 -6.37
N MET A 74 32.82 -22.13 -7.68
CA MET A 74 31.49 -22.05 -8.29
C MET A 74 30.67 -23.32 -8.04
N ASP A 75 31.25 -24.50 -8.24
CA ASP A 75 30.58 -25.78 -8.02
C ASP A 75 30.18 -25.97 -6.55
N ASN A 76 31.07 -25.63 -5.62
CA ASN A 76 30.78 -25.69 -4.18
C ASN A 76 29.64 -24.74 -3.79
N SER A 77 29.65 -23.50 -4.27
CA SER A 77 28.56 -22.54 -4.01
C SER A 77 27.24 -23.00 -4.63
N LYS A 78 27.28 -23.57 -5.85
CA LYS A 78 26.10 -24.13 -6.49
C LYS A 78 25.48 -25.25 -5.66
N LEU A 79 26.30 -26.19 -5.18
CA LEU A 79 25.83 -27.28 -4.32
C LEU A 79 25.22 -26.75 -3.00
N GLU A 80 25.82 -25.72 -2.41
CA GLU A 80 25.29 -25.10 -1.20
C GLU A 80 23.91 -24.45 -1.44
N TYR A 81 23.72 -23.79 -2.58
CA TYR A 81 22.42 -23.23 -2.96
C TYR A 81 21.38 -24.30 -3.28
N GLU A 82 21.77 -25.38 -3.95
CA GLU A 82 20.88 -26.52 -4.21
C GLU A 82 20.38 -27.15 -2.90
N LEU A 83 21.27 -27.35 -1.92
CA LEU A 83 20.89 -27.83 -0.58
C LEU A 83 19.97 -26.86 0.16
N LYS A 84 20.22 -25.54 0.07
CA LYS A 84 19.33 -24.53 0.67
C LYS A 84 17.95 -24.53 0.02
N LEU A 85 17.88 -24.68 -1.29
CA LEU A 85 16.62 -24.77 -2.03
C LEU A 85 15.83 -26.02 -1.61
N GLU A 86 16.50 -27.17 -1.50
CA GLU A 86 15.87 -28.41 -1.04
C GLU A 86 15.33 -28.27 0.39
N HIS A 87 16.10 -27.67 1.29
CA HIS A 87 15.66 -27.41 2.66
C HIS A 87 14.43 -26.48 2.72
N LEU A 88 14.41 -25.41 1.92
CA LEU A 88 13.28 -24.49 1.82
C LEU A 88 12.03 -25.19 1.24
N ALA A 89 12.20 -26.06 0.25
CA ALA A 89 11.10 -26.86 -0.31
C ALA A 89 10.50 -27.80 0.75
N GLN A 90 11.33 -28.51 1.51
CA GLN A 90 10.87 -29.36 2.62
C GLN A 90 10.14 -28.56 3.71
N LEU A 91 10.60 -27.34 4.01
CA LEU A 91 9.93 -26.45 4.97
C LEU A 91 8.56 -26.00 4.44
N LEU A 92 8.46 -25.68 3.15
CA LEU A 92 7.19 -25.35 2.49
C LEU A 92 6.22 -26.53 2.54
N ASP A 93 6.66 -27.75 2.24
CA ASP A 93 5.83 -28.95 2.33
C ASP A 93 5.33 -29.18 3.76
N THR A 94 6.20 -28.99 4.75
CA THR A 94 5.84 -29.12 6.18
C THR A 94 4.80 -28.07 6.58
N ARG A 95 4.97 -26.82 6.13
CA ARG A 95 4.01 -25.73 6.36
C ARG A 95 2.68 -26.00 5.65
N ALA A 96 2.70 -26.43 4.39
CA ALA A 96 1.52 -26.78 3.62
C ALA A 96 0.75 -27.93 4.27
N ALA A 97 1.44 -28.97 4.77
CA ALA A 97 0.83 -30.06 5.53
C ALA A 97 0.20 -29.55 6.84
N LYS A 98 0.86 -28.63 7.56
CA LYS A 98 0.31 -28.01 8.77
C LYS A 98 -0.92 -27.15 8.46
N ILE A 99 -0.88 -26.35 7.39
CA ILE A 99 -2.02 -25.56 6.91
C ILE A 99 -3.19 -26.50 6.60
N LYS A 100 -2.97 -27.53 5.79
CA LYS A 100 -4.01 -28.51 5.46
C LYS A 100 -4.61 -29.19 6.69
N LYS A 101 -3.78 -29.48 7.70
CA LYS A 101 -4.26 -30.03 8.98
C LYS A 101 -5.09 -29.02 9.76
N LEU A 102 -4.65 -27.76 9.83
CA LEU A 102 -5.39 -26.68 10.48
C LEU A 102 -6.69 -26.35 9.75
N GLU A 103 -6.70 -26.36 8.41
CA GLU A 103 -7.89 -26.21 7.59
C GLU A 103 -8.88 -27.35 7.80
N ALA A 104 -8.40 -28.60 7.90
CA ALA A 104 -9.26 -29.73 8.23
C ALA A 104 -9.84 -29.59 9.65
N GLN A 105 -9.03 -29.19 10.62
CA GLN A 105 -9.51 -28.89 11.98
C GLN A 105 -10.52 -27.73 11.99
N LEU A 106 -10.29 -26.67 11.20
CA LEU A 106 -11.22 -25.55 11.07
C LEU A 106 -12.52 -25.99 10.41
N LYS A 107 -12.46 -26.87 9.41
CA LYS A 107 -13.64 -27.46 8.77
C LYS A 107 -14.41 -28.36 9.73
N ASP A 108 -13.72 -29.15 10.53
CA ASP A 108 -14.32 -29.99 11.56
C ASP A 108 -14.90 -29.17 12.73
N ILE A 109 -14.34 -27.99 13.04
CA ILE A 109 -14.90 -27.04 14.01
C ILE A 109 -16.07 -26.25 13.41
N ALA A 110 -15.99 -25.90 12.13
CA ALA A 110 -17.04 -25.18 11.40
C ALA A 110 -18.25 -26.07 11.10
N TYR A 111 -18.06 -27.39 10.93
CA TYR A 111 -19.12 -28.37 10.66
C TYR A 111 -19.33 -29.41 11.78
N GLY A 112 -18.64 -29.26 12.91
CA GLY A 112 -18.75 -30.13 14.07
C GLY A 112 -19.98 -29.80 14.92
N THR A 113 -21.01 -30.65 14.80
CA THR A 113 -22.31 -30.67 15.53
C THR A 113 -23.53 -30.01 14.88
N LYS A 114 -23.62 -29.96 13.54
CA LYS A 114 -24.91 -30.11 12.82
C LYS A 114 -24.66 -30.27 11.31
N THR A 115 -24.80 -31.48 10.81
CA THR A 115 -25.18 -31.67 9.40
C THR A 115 -26.64 -31.22 9.25
N HIS A 116 -26.88 -29.92 9.08
CA HIS A 116 -28.08 -29.48 8.39
C HIS A 116 -27.87 -29.80 6.92
N VAL A 117 -28.30 -31.00 6.54
CA VAL A 117 -28.66 -31.27 5.16
C VAL A 117 -29.77 -30.28 4.85
N PHE A 118 -29.47 -29.28 4.03
CA PHE A 118 -30.47 -28.39 3.46
C PHE A 118 -31.37 -29.25 2.57
N LYS A 119 -32.44 -29.77 3.17
CA LYS A 119 -33.64 -30.16 2.44
C LYS A 119 -34.51 -28.91 2.45
N PRO A 120 -34.82 -28.30 1.29
CA PRO A 120 -35.82 -27.26 1.27
C PRO A 120 -37.15 -27.96 1.57
N GLU A 121 -37.65 -27.78 2.79
CA GLU A 121 -39.08 -27.97 3.03
C GLU A 121 -39.78 -26.81 2.33
N VAL A 122 -40.32 -27.13 1.16
CA VAL A 122 -41.29 -26.34 0.44
C VAL A 122 -42.50 -26.20 1.35
N THR A 123 -42.61 -25.07 2.04
CA THR A 123 -43.90 -24.56 2.47
C THR A 123 -44.47 -23.80 1.28
N ASP A 124 -45.57 -24.31 0.73
CA ASP A 124 -46.44 -23.64 -0.23
C ASP A 124 -46.90 -22.29 0.34
N ASP A 125 -46.18 -21.22 0.02
CA ASP A 125 -46.69 -19.86 -0.24
C ASP A 125 -45.48 -18.91 -0.36
N ASP A 126 -44.92 -18.81 -1.57
CA ASP A 126 -44.61 -17.51 -2.19
C ASP A 126 -44.02 -17.76 -3.58
N VAL A 127 -44.83 -17.47 -4.59
CA VAL A 127 -44.52 -17.64 -6.01
C VAL A 127 -43.74 -16.42 -6.49
N ALA A 128 -42.44 -16.34 -6.18
CA ALA A 128 -41.45 -15.53 -6.90
C ALA A 128 -40.05 -15.66 -6.26
N ASP A 129 -39.28 -16.67 -6.67
CA ASP A 129 -37.81 -16.52 -6.76
C ASP A 129 -37.27 -17.59 -7.73
N GLU A 130 -37.69 -17.52 -8.99
CA GLU A 130 -37.14 -18.30 -10.12
C GLU A 130 -35.86 -17.67 -10.71
N PHE A 131 -35.16 -16.79 -9.96
CA PHE A 131 -33.88 -16.20 -10.38
C PHE A 131 -32.81 -16.34 -9.31
N ASP A 132 -32.44 -17.57 -8.95
CA ASP A 132 -31.10 -17.82 -8.39
C ASP A 132 -30.15 -18.21 -9.53
N GLU A 133 -29.93 -17.26 -10.45
CA GLU A 133 -28.64 -17.24 -11.14
C GLU A 133 -27.59 -17.10 -10.05
N THR A 134 -26.77 -18.14 -9.90
CA THR A 134 -25.78 -18.25 -8.83
C THR A 134 -24.83 -17.06 -8.86
N VAL A 135 -25.13 -16.03 -8.07
CA VAL A 135 -24.25 -14.88 -7.86
C VAL A 135 -22.91 -15.43 -7.36
N HIS A 136 -21.90 -15.38 -8.23
CA HIS A 136 -20.56 -15.86 -7.92
C HIS A 136 -19.88 -14.84 -7.01
N LEU A 137 -19.94 -15.09 -5.71
CA LEU A 137 -19.22 -14.30 -4.70
C LEU A 137 -17.76 -14.78 -4.61
N GLU A 138 -16.81 -13.84 -4.63
CA GLU A 138 -15.41 -14.16 -4.37
C GLU A 138 -15.15 -14.41 -2.87
N ARG A 139 -13.94 -14.92 -2.55
CA ARG A 139 -13.57 -15.15 -1.15
C ARG A 139 -13.52 -13.82 -0.40
N GLY A 140 -14.40 -13.68 0.59
CA GLY A 140 -14.51 -12.48 1.43
C GLY A 140 -15.57 -11.48 0.97
N GLU A 141 -16.33 -11.79 -0.07
CA GLU A 141 -17.51 -11.01 -0.48
C GLU A 141 -18.81 -11.58 0.09
N ASN A 142 -19.81 -10.72 0.20
CA ASN A 142 -21.16 -11.06 0.64
C ASN A 142 -22.18 -10.25 -0.17
N LEU A 143 -23.40 -10.78 -0.29
CA LEU A 143 -24.50 -10.05 -0.89
C LEU A 143 -25.41 -9.53 0.22
N LEU A 144 -25.51 -8.21 0.33
CA LEU A 144 -26.43 -7.52 1.23
C LEU A 144 -27.64 -7.04 0.43
N GLU A 145 -28.83 -7.34 0.93
CA GLU A 145 -30.08 -6.97 0.31
C GLU A 145 -30.88 -6.09 1.27
N ILE A 146 -31.37 -4.95 0.78
CA ILE A 146 -32.26 -4.05 1.52
C ILE A 146 -33.59 -4.04 0.81
N HIS A 147 -34.65 -4.38 1.54
CA HIS A 147 -36.02 -4.32 1.03
C HIS A 147 -36.85 -3.30 1.77
N ILE A 148 -37.53 -2.46 0.98
CA ILE A 148 -38.49 -1.48 1.48
C ILE A 148 -39.89 -2.01 1.18
N GLY A 149 -40.59 -2.37 2.25
CA GLY A 149 -41.92 -2.98 2.21
C GLY A 149 -43.02 -1.94 2.14
N THR A 150 -43.85 -1.89 3.18
CA THR A 150 -44.98 -0.98 3.27
C THR A 150 -44.66 0.21 4.17
N ALA A 151 -45.18 1.38 3.82
CA ALA A 151 -45.19 2.53 4.72
C ALA A 151 -46.60 2.80 5.24
N THR A 152 -46.69 3.37 6.43
CA THR A 152 -47.93 3.84 7.03
C THR A 152 -47.79 5.31 7.39
N LEU A 153 -48.58 6.17 6.75
CA LEU A 153 -48.59 7.60 7.04
C LEU A 153 -49.53 7.91 8.20
N SER A 154 -49.12 8.80 9.10
CA SER A 154 -49.97 9.23 10.21
C SER A 154 -51.10 10.14 9.71
N SER A 155 -52.20 10.22 10.46
CA SER A 155 -53.31 11.13 10.12
C SER A 155 -52.86 12.59 10.05
N VAL A 156 -51.93 12.97 10.93
CA VAL A 156 -51.33 14.31 10.97
C VAL A 156 -50.54 14.57 9.69
N ALA A 157 -49.76 13.60 9.22
CA ALA A 157 -49.02 13.74 7.97
C ALA A 157 -49.95 13.95 6.76
N LEU A 158 -51.06 13.21 6.67
CA LEU A 158 -52.05 13.37 5.59
C LEU A 158 -52.74 14.75 5.64
N GLU A 159 -53.00 15.27 6.84
CA GLU A 159 -53.54 16.63 7.02
C GLU A 159 -52.53 17.70 6.56
N THR A 160 -51.26 17.57 6.95
CA THR A 160 -50.18 18.47 6.51
C THR A 160 -49.98 18.43 4.99
N LEU A 161 -50.06 17.24 4.39
CA LEU A 161 -49.99 17.06 2.95
C LEU A 161 -51.23 17.57 2.21
N SER A 162 -52.34 17.81 2.92
CA SER A 162 -53.65 18.20 2.38
C SER A 162 -54.14 17.25 1.27
N ASP A 163 -53.70 15.98 1.33
CA ASP A 163 -54.02 14.93 0.37
C ASP A 163 -54.25 13.61 1.13
N ARG A 164 -55.34 12.92 0.82
CA ARG A 164 -55.70 11.63 1.44
C ARG A 164 -54.99 10.45 0.79
N GLU A 165 -54.51 10.60 -0.43
CA GLU A 165 -53.81 9.56 -1.19
C GLU A 165 -52.58 10.14 -1.90
N PRO A 166 -51.58 10.62 -1.13
CA PRO A 166 -50.38 11.22 -1.70
C PRO A 166 -49.61 10.21 -2.56
N SER A 167 -48.94 10.72 -3.60
CA SER A 167 -48.01 9.94 -4.42
C SER A 167 -46.62 10.01 -3.82
N THR A 168 -46.13 8.92 -3.23
CA THR A 168 -44.84 8.91 -2.52
C THR A 168 -43.90 7.85 -3.04
N PHE A 169 -42.60 8.04 -2.79
CA PHE A 169 -41.54 7.06 -2.96
C PHE A 169 -40.44 7.32 -1.94
N CYS A 170 -39.59 6.33 -1.68
CA CYS A 170 -38.45 6.46 -0.78
C CYS A 170 -37.14 6.52 -1.56
N THR A 171 -36.20 7.32 -1.08
CA THR A 171 -34.81 7.36 -1.53
C THR A 171 -33.87 7.01 -0.38
N TYR A 172 -32.84 6.22 -0.65
CA TYR A 172 -31.85 5.81 0.36
C TYR A 172 -30.51 5.49 -0.28
N ALA A 173 -29.43 5.76 0.45
CA ALA A 173 -28.07 5.41 0.07
C ALA A 173 -27.47 4.49 1.14
N PHE A 174 -26.83 3.41 0.70
CA PHE A 174 -26.18 2.45 1.57
C PHE A 174 -24.68 2.46 1.29
N TYR A 175 -23.88 2.66 2.33
CA TYR A 175 -22.42 2.61 2.25
C TYR A 175 -21.85 3.52 1.14
N ASP A 176 -20.91 3.04 0.33
CA ASP A 176 -20.31 3.75 -0.81
C ASP A 176 -21.06 3.55 -2.14
N PHE A 177 -22.27 2.97 -2.10
CA PHE A 177 -23.07 2.71 -3.29
C PHE A 177 -23.95 3.90 -3.70
N GLU A 178 -24.40 3.85 -4.95
CA GLU A 178 -25.32 4.83 -5.52
C GLU A 178 -26.67 4.86 -4.80
N LEU A 179 -27.29 6.05 -4.80
CA LEU A 179 -28.62 6.29 -4.27
C LEU A 179 -29.67 5.43 -5.00
N GLN A 180 -30.48 4.71 -4.24
CA GLN A 180 -31.61 3.94 -4.75
C GLN A 180 -32.94 4.66 -4.51
N ALA A 181 -33.92 4.39 -5.38
CA ALA A 181 -35.27 4.93 -5.28
C ALA A 181 -36.31 3.84 -5.50
N THR A 182 -37.32 3.78 -4.64
CA THR A 182 -38.46 2.87 -4.82
C THR A 182 -39.43 3.37 -5.90
N PRO A 183 -40.31 2.51 -6.45
CA PRO A 183 -41.39 2.96 -7.33
C PRO A 183 -42.34 3.96 -6.63
N VAL A 184 -42.94 4.86 -7.43
CA VAL A 184 -43.94 5.81 -6.93
C VAL A 184 -45.29 5.13 -6.73
N VAL A 185 -45.84 5.21 -5.52
CA VAL A 185 -47.11 4.58 -5.15
C VAL A 185 -48.05 5.61 -4.54
N ARG A 186 -49.34 5.51 -4.87
CA ARG A 186 -50.39 6.36 -4.33
C ARG A 186 -51.11 5.70 -3.16
N GLY A 187 -51.31 6.45 -2.08
CA GLY A 187 -52.19 6.05 -0.99
C GLY A 187 -51.64 6.40 0.40
N ALA A 188 -52.50 6.30 1.42
CA ALA A 188 -52.13 6.51 2.81
C ALA A 188 -51.23 5.41 3.39
N ARG A 189 -51.22 4.22 2.77
CA ARG A 189 -50.36 3.09 3.11
C ARG A 189 -49.71 2.50 1.86
N PRO A 190 -48.71 3.17 1.28
CA PRO A 190 -48.09 2.72 0.04
C PRO A 190 -47.27 1.45 0.28
N ALA A 191 -47.44 0.45 -0.59
CA ALA A 191 -46.64 -0.77 -0.63
C ALA A 191 -45.62 -0.65 -1.76
N TYR A 192 -44.36 -0.42 -1.42
CA TYR A 192 -43.28 -0.20 -2.39
C TYR A 192 -42.75 -1.51 -2.98
N GLY A 193 -42.56 -2.52 -2.12
CA GLY A 193 -42.15 -3.86 -2.52
C GLY A 193 -40.85 -3.91 -3.32
N PHE A 194 -39.88 -3.05 -2.98
CA PHE A 194 -38.64 -2.89 -3.74
C PHE A 194 -37.45 -3.45 -2.97
N THR A 195 -36.61 -4.25 -3.65
CA THR A 195 -35.39 -4.84 -3.09
C THR A 195 -34.18 -4.38 -3.89
N SER A 196 -33.22 -3.76 -3.21
CA SER A 196 -31.89 -3.43 -3.75
C SER A 196 -30.85 -4.43 -3.25
N GLN A 197 -29.90 -4.83 -4.11
CA GLN A 197 -28.85 -5.80 -3.80
C GLN A 197 -27.46 -5.18 -3.96
N TYR A 198 -26.55 -5.47 -3.04
CA TYR A 198 -25.21 -4.88 -2.97
C TYR A 198 -24.17 -5.97 -2.70
N VAL A 199 -23.16 -6.08 -3.57
CA VAL A 199 -22.01 -6.96 -3.33
C VAL A 199 -20.99 -6.20 -2.48
N VAL A 200 -20.79 -6.66 -1.24
CA VAL A 200 -19.94 -5.99 -0.26
C VAL A 200 -18.77 -6.89 0.14
N ARG A 201 -17.60 -6.28 0.35
CA ARG A 201 -16.44 -6.98 0.91
C ARG A 201 -16.53 -6.97 2.44
N VAL A 202 -16.39 -8.13 3.07
CA VAL A 202 -16.44 -8.26 4.53
C VAL A 202 -15.08 -7.91 5.12
N ASP A 203 -14.89 -6.61 5.38
CA ASP A 203 -13.74 -6.05 6.07
C ASP A 203 -14.13 -5.32 7.38
N ASP A 204 -13.13 -4.83 8.11
CA ASP A 204 -13.34 -4.13 9.37
C ASP A 204 -14.12 -2.82 9.18
N LEU A 205 -14.02 -2.17 8.03
CA LEU A 205 -14.70 -0.91 7.71
C LEU A 205 -16.21 -1.14 7.54
N LEU A 206 -16.60 -2.16 6.77
CA LEU A 206 -17.99 -2.57 6.63
C LEU A 206 -18.57 -2.99 7.99
N LEU A 207 -17.84 -3.80 8.76
CA LEU A 207 -18.27 -4.24 10.10
C LEU A 207 -18.50 -3.06 11.05
N GLN A 208 -17.60 -2.07 11.02
CA GLN A 208 -17.77 -0.83 11.76
C GLN A 208 -18.99 -0.04 11.28
N TYR A 209 -19.18 0.10 9.96
CA TYR A 209 -20.35 0.78 9.40
C TYR A 209 -21.67 0.10 9.78
N LEU A 210 -21.74 -1.23 9.73
CA LEU A 210 -22.92 -1.99 10.18
C LEU A 210 -23.20 -1.79 11.67
N HIS A 211 -22.16 -1.55 12.48
CA HIS A 211 -22.28 -1.41 13.93
C HIS A 211 -22.64 0.02 14.39
N THR A 212 -22.03 1.04 13.80
CA THR A 212 -22.23 2.44 14.22
C THR A 212 -23.10 3.24 13.25
N GLY A 213 -23.14 2.84 11.99
CA GLY A 213 -23.83 3.54 10.93
C GLY A 213 -25.34 3.26 10.87
N SER A 214 -26.01 4.07 10.08
CA SER A 214 -27.41 3.92 9.71
C SER A 214 -27.62 4.37 8.26
N VAL A 215 -28.64 3.81 7.62
CA VAL A 215 -29.07 4.22 6.28
C VAL A 215 -30.16 5.27 6.45
N THR A 216 -29.92 6.47 5.91
CA THR A 216 -30.91 7.53 5.87
C THR A 216 -31.94 7.22 4.80
N LEU A 217 -33.19 7.01 5.22
CA LEU A 217 -34.33 6.79 4.34
C LEU A 217 -35.14 8.08 4.25
N GLU A 218 -35.26 8.64 3.06
CA GLU A 218 -36.01 9.86 2.81
C GLU A 218 -37.31 9.54 2.09
N LEU A 219 -38.43 10.00 2.63
CA LEU A 219 -39.74 9.92 2.00
C LEU A 219 -39.95 11.14 1.12
N GLN A 220 -40.10 10.90 -0.18
CA GLN A 220 -40.30 11.88 -1.22
C GLN A 220 -41.78 11.95 -1.60
N LEU A 221 -42.30 13.16 -1.74
CA LEU A 221 -43.63 13.43 -2.30
C LEU A 221 -43.48 13.81 -3.77
N ALA A 222 -44.03 13.00 -4.66
CA ALA A 222 -44.04 13.26 -6.10
C ALA A 222 -45.18 14.22 -6.48
N ARG A 223 -44.84 15.34 -7.13
CA ARG A 223 -45.77 16.35 -7.62
C ARG A 223 -45.55 16.57 -9.12
N GLY A 224 -46.18 15.72 -9.93
CA GLY A 224 -46.05 15.81 -11.39
C GLY A 224 -44.64 15.47 -11.84
N MET A 225 -43.87 16.49 -12.24
CA MET A 225 -42.47 16.34 -12.70
C MET A 225 -41.43 16.62 -11.61
N ASP A 226 -41.84 17.20 -10.49
CA ASP A 226 -40.96 17.55 -9.38
C ASP A 226 -41.23 16.64 -8.16
N PHE A 227 -40.29 16.62 -7.23
CA PHE A 227 -40.46 15.94 -5.94
C PHE A 227 -39.90 16.79 -4.80
N THR A 228 -40.41 16.55 -3.60
CA THR A 228 -39.95 17.23 -2.37
C THR A 228 -39.84 16.24 -1.23
N THR A 229 -38.75 16.31 -0.46
CA THR A 229 -38.57 15.49 0.74
C THR A 229 -39.53 15.95 1.83
N VAL A 230 -40.41 15.05 2.28
CA VAL A 230 -41.43 15.37 3.29
C VAL A 230 -41.09 14.79 4.66
N ALA A 231 -40.38 13.66 4.71
CA ALA A 231 -39.95 13.06 5.96
C ALA A 231 -38.64 12.28 5.80
N VAL A 232 -37.92 12.08 6.90
CA VAL A 232 -36.66 11.35 6.96
C VAL A 232 -36.70 10.37 8.12
N GLY A 233 -36.08 9.20 7.95
CA GLY A 233 -35.92 8.18 8.98
C GLY A 233 -34.56 7.51 8.92
N GLN A 234 -34.13 6.94 10.05
CA GLN A 234 -32.83 6.26 10.16
C GLN A 234 -33.03 4.75 10.32
N LEU A 235 -32.52 3.99 9.36
CA LEU A 235 -32.52 2.54 9.33
C LEU A 235 -31.22 2.04 9.98
N ARG A 236 -31.34 1.46 11.18
CA ARG A 236 -30.19 0.92 11.92
C ARG A 236 -29.83 -0.48 11.42
N LEU A 237 -28.56 -0.67 11.07
CA LEU A 237 -28.05 -1.94 10.55
C LEU A 237 -27.49 -2.88 11.63
N THR A 238 -27.43 -2.41 12.88
CA THR A 238 -26.91 -3.18 14.03
C THR A 238 -27.58 -4.54 14.21
N GLN A 239 -28.85 -4.64 13.82
CA GLN A 239 -29.65 -5.87 13.92
C GLN A 239 -29.11 -6.99 13.02
N LEU A 240 -28.38 -6.68 11.95
CA LEU A 240 -27.70 -7.68 11.11
C LEU A 240 -26.50 -8.32 11.81
N LEU A 241 -25.87 -7.62 12.77
CA LEU A 241 -24.79 -8.20 13.58
C LEU A 241 -25.33 -9.11 14.68
N GLU A 242 -26.63 -9.08 14.96
CA GLU A 242 -27.27 -9.86 16.03
C GLU A 242 -28.02 -11.08 15.50
N ASN A 243 -28.59 -10.99 14.30
CA ASN A 243 -29.41 -12.04 13.69
C ASN A 243 -28.66 -12.79 12.58
N ASP A 244 -28.86 -14.10 12.49
CA ASP A 244 -28.02 -15.01 11.69
C ASP A 244 -28.13 -14.86 10.16
N SER A 245 -29.04 -14.04 9.62
CA SER A 245 -29.12 -13.82 8.16
C SER A 245 -30.06 -12.70 7.72
N LYS A 246 -31.23 -12.55 8.36
CA LYS A 246 -32.26 -11.57 7.98
C LYS A 246 -32.78 -10.82 9.20
N ALA A 247 -32.68 -9.50 9.15
CA ALA A 247 -33.24 -8.60 10.15
C ALA A 247 -34.49 -7.92 9.58
N HIS A 248 -35.57 -7.90 10.35
CA HIS A 248 -36.78 -7.12 10.04
C HIS A 248 -36.86 -5.94 11.00
N GLY A 249 -37.25 -4.79 10.49
CA GLY A 249 -37.36 -3.59 11.29
C GLY A 249 -38.42 -2.62 10.78
N THR A 250 -38.67 -1.60 11.58
CA THR A 250 -39.55 -0.50 11.24
C THR A 250 -38.80 0.80 11.47
N VAL A 251 -38.72 1.65 10.45
CA VAL A 251 -38.15 3.00 10.53
C VAL A 251 -39.26 3.98 10.88
N GLN A 252 -39.05 4.82 11.88
CA GLN A 252 -39.95 5.94 12.17
C GLN A 252 -39.55 7.15 11.32
N LEU A 253 -40.52 7.76 10.65
CA LEU A 253 -40.33 8.93 9.80
C LEU A 253 -40.65 10.20 10.57
N VAL A 254 -39.77 11.19 10.47
CA VAL A 254 -39.90 12.52 11.07
C VAL A 254 -40.01 13.56 9.94
N GLY A 255 -40.97 14.47 10.04
CA GLY A 255 -41.19 15.49 9.01
C GLY A 255 -40.04 16.49 8.92
N VAL A 256 -39.59 16.82 7.70
CA VAL A 256 -38.44 17.72 7.46
C VAL A 256 -38.69 19.15 7.98
N ALA A 257 -39.94 19.61 7.94
CA ALA A 257 -40.32 20.94 8.43
C ALA A 257 -40.39 21.05 9.97
N GLY A 258 -40.13 19.97 10.72
CA GLY A 258 -40.19 19.96 12.19
C GLY A 258 -41.60 20.08 12.78
N GLU A 259 -42.63 20.33 11.96
CA GLU A 259 -44.03 20.47 12.39
C GLU A 259 -44.66 19.14 12.83
N VAL A 260 -44.18 18.02 12.28
CA VAL A 260 -44.73 16.68 12.53
C VAL A 260 -43.62 15.75 13.03
N GLN A 261 -43.58 15.51 14.35
CA GLN A 261 -42.60 14.61 14.96
C GLN A 261 -42.78 13.14 14.55
N SER A 262 -44.01 12.72 14.22
CA SER A 262 -44.30 11.36 13.75
C SER A 262 -45.08 11.42 12.45
N PHE A 263 -44.34 11.39 11.34
CA PHE A 263 -44.89 11.44 10.00
C PHE A 263 -45.48 10.09 9.57
N GLY A 264 -44.92 9.00 10.10
CA GLY A 264 -45.33 7.65 9.78
C GLY A 264 -44.23 6.65 10.08
N SER A 265 -44.38 5.44 9.56
CA SER A 265 -43.37 4.41 9.66
C SER A 265 -43.20 3.63 8.35
N VAL A 266 -42.02 3.06 8.14
CA VAL A 266 -41.71 2.20 6.97
C VAL A 266 -41.19 0.86 7.45
N GLU A 267 -41.81 -0.21 6.99
CA GLU A 267 -41.36 -1.58 7.20
C GLU A 267 -40.24 -1.93 6.23
N TYR A 268 -39.19 -2.55 6.74
CA TYR A 268 -38.07 -3.00 5.93
C TYR A 268 -37.54 -4.33 6.43
N TRP A 269 -36.80 -5.00 5.55
CA TRP A 269 -35.91 -6.06 5.98
C TRP A 269 -34.55 -5.90 5.31
N VAL A 270 -33.51 -6.34 6.00
CA VAL A 270 -32.17 -6.43 5.46
C VAL A 270 -31.71 -7.87 5.58
N ARG A 271 -31.07 -8.41 4.54
CA ARG A 271 -30.59 -9.79 4.49
C ARG A 271 -29.14 -9.83 4.03
N LEU A 272 -28.36 -10.71 4.65
CA LEU A 272 -27.05 -11.15 4.16
C LEU A 272 -27.21 -12.55 3.58
N ARG A 273 -26.73 -12.76 2.35
CA ARG A 273 -26.80 -14.06 1.67
C ARG A 273 -25.91 -15.10 2.34
N VAL A 274 -24.71 -14.70 2.78
CA VAL A 274 -23.78 -15.58 3.51
C VAL A 274 -23.73 -15.16 4.98
N PRO A 275 -24.08 -16.03 5.93
CA PRO A 275 -23.90 -15.75 7.36
C PRO A 275 -22.42 -15.50 7.68
N MET A 276 -22.13 -14.38 8.34
CA MET A 276 -20.76 -13.95 8.68
C MET A 276 -20.47 -14.06 10.19
N GLU A 277 -21.05 -15.05 10.86
CA GLU A 277 -20.98 -15.29 12.31
C GLU A 277 -19.55 -15.21 12.88
N GLN A 278 -18.57 -15.79 12.17
CA GLN A 278 -17.18 -15.77 12.61
C GLN A 278 -16.55 -14.37 12.55
N ALA A 279 -16.81 -13.61 11.47
CA ALA A 279 -16.33 -12.25 11.32
C ALA A 279 -16.98 -11.32 12.35
N ILE A 280 -18.29 -11.47 12.57
CA ILE A 280 -19.05 -10.75 13.60
C ILE A 280 -18.52 -11.09 15.00
N ARG A 281 -18.23 -12.36 15.29
CA ARG A 281 -17.70 -12.78 16.59
C ARG A 281 -16.33 -12.17 16.85
N LEU A 282 -15.41 -12.28 15.89
CA LEU A 282 -14.07 -11.69 15.99
C LEU A 282 -14.15 -10.17 16.16
N TYR A 283 -15.03 -9.50 15.43
CA TYR A 283 -15.30 -8.07 15.58
C TYR A 283 -15.80 -7.73 16.99
N LYS A 284 -16.80 -8.44 17.51
CA LYS A 284 -17.33 -8.24 18.86
C LYS A 284 -16.29 -8.50 19.95
N GLU A 285 -15.45 -9.53 19.78
CA GLU A 285 -14.34 -9.82 20.70
C GLU A 285 -13.30 -8.71 20.70
N ARG A 286 -12.90 -8.22 19.52
CA ARG A 286 -11.98 -7.09 19.35
C ARG A 286 -12.55 -5.82 19.97
N MET A 287 -13.82 -5.51 19.72
CA MET A 287 -14.48 -4.31 20.24
C MET A 287 -14.64 -4.35 21.77
N LYS A 288 -14.90 -5.54 22.34
CA LYS A 288 -14.85 -5.75 23.80
C LYS A 288 -13.44 -5.52 24.34
N ALA A 289 -12.41 -6.09 23.71
CA ALA A 289 -11.03 -5.90 24.13
C ALA A 289 -10.61 -4.42 24.08
N LEU A 290 -10.98 -3.69 23.02
CA LEU A 290 -10.78 -2.24 22.91
C LEU A 290 -11.51 -1.47 24.00
N GLY A 291 -12.75 -1.86 24.33
CA GLY A 291 -13.51 -1.32 25.46
C GLY A 291 -12.76 -1.47 26.78
N TYR A 292 -12.18 -2.64 27.06
CA TYR A 292 -11.39 -2.88 28.28
C TYR A 292 -10.09 -2.08 28.32
N LEU A 293 -9.42 -1.90 27.19
CA LEU A 293 -8.21 -1.06 27.10
C LEU A 293 -8.55 0.42 27.35
N SER A 294 -9.69 0.90 26.83
CA SER A 294 -10.16 2.27 27.05
C SER A 294 -10.61 2.53 28.50
N SER A 295 -11.21 1.54 29.17
CA SER A 295 -11.58 1.65 30.59
C SER A 295 -10.36 1.55 31.51
N ALA A 296 -9.37 0.73 31.18
CA ALA A 296 -8.10 0.66 31.91
C ALA A 296 -7.33 1.99 31.84
N PHE A 297 -7.45 2.74 30.73
CA PHE A 297 -6.83 4.06 30.58
C PHE A 297 -7.54 5.18 31.37
N ASN A 298 -8.81 4.98 31.74
CA ASN A 298 -9.61 5.98 32.46
C ASN A 298 -9.59 5.82 33.99
N GLU A 299 -9.16 4.67 34.53
CA GLU A 299 -8.99 4.48 35.98
C GLU A 299 -7.62 4.94 36.53
N GLU A 300 -6.67 5.35 35.67
CA GLU A 300 -5.33 5.79 36.08
C GLU A 300 -5.05 7.29 35.87
N GLN A 301 -6.05 8.15 36.06
CA GLN A 301 -5.80 9.60 36.18
C GLN A 301 -5.49 10.02 37.63
N GLN A 302 -4.27 9.72 38.10
CA GLN A 302 -3.51 10.59 39.00
C GLN A 302 -2.01 10.60 38.63
N PRO A 303 -1.32 11.75 38.78
CA PRO A 303 -0.14 12.05 38.00
C PRO A 303 1.14 11.61 38.72
N SER A 304 1.89 10.70 38.11
CA SER A 304 3.30 10.55 38.44
C SER A 304 4.06 9.95 37.25
N THR A 305 4.81 10.84 36.60
CA THR A 305 6.11 10.60 35.97
C THR A 305 6.62 9.15 36.03
N SER A 306 6.66 8.48 34.88
CA SER A 306 7.84 7.81 34.31
C SER A 306 7.44 6.71 33.33
N THR A 307 7.85 6.91 32.08
CA THR A 307 8.44 5.91 31.19
C THR A 307 7.81 4.52 31.17
N LEU A 308 6.81 4.29 30.31
CA LEU A 308 6.46 2.93 29.90
C LEU A 308 6.20 2.84 28.39
N GLN A 309 6.99 1.95 27.79
CA GLN A 309 6.90 1.46 26.42
C GLN A 309 5.55 0.75 26.22
N SER A 310 4.79 1.19 25.23
CA SER A 310 3.60 0.50 24.74
C SER A 310 4.03 -0.77 24.00
N VAL A 311 3.73 -1.93 24.60
CA VAL A 311 3.76 -3.21 23.89
C VAL A 311 2.40 -3.37 23.21
N SER A 312 2.32 -2.90 21.97
CA SER A 312 1.17 -3.11 21.10
C SER A 312 1.15 -4.55 20.63
N ALA A 313 0.07 -5.27 20.96
CA ALA A 313 -0.27 -6.57 20.38
C ALA A 313 -0.67 -6.39 18.91
N ASN A 314 0.33 -6.30 18.03
CA ASN A 314 0.20 -6.37 16.58
C ASN A 314 1.20 -7.42 16.06
N GLU A 315 0.86 -8.71 16.19
CA GLU A 315 1.54 -9.73 15.40
C GLU A 315 0.92 -9.74 13.99
N GLY A 316 1.48 -8.88 13.13
CA GLY A 316 1.18 -8.87 11.70
C GLY A 316 2.02 -7.88 10.90
N LEU A 317 2.18 -6.65 11.40
CA LEU A 317 3.03 -5.63 10.80
C LEU A 317 3.59 -4.74 11.92
N ASN A 318 4.91 -4.71 12.10
CA ASN A 318 5.58 -3.77 13.01
C ASN A 318 5.50 -2.35 12.40
N LEU A 319 4.33 -1.73 12.48
CA LEU A 319 4.11 -0.36 12.03
C LEU A 319 4.47 0.58 13.18
N ASN A 320 5.28 1.60 12.87
CA ASN A 320 5.46 2.74 13.74
C ASN A 320 4.22 3.64 13.67
N GLU A 321 4.03 4.51 14.64
CA GLU A 321 2.93 5.48 14.65
C GLU A 321 3.52 6.89 14.68
N LEU A 322 3.10 7.73 13.75
CA LEU A 322 3.45 9.15 13.72
C LEU A 322 2.24 10.00 14.07
N ASN A 323 2.40 10.88 15.05
CA ASN A 323 1.33 11.76 15.50
C ASN A 323 1.60 13.21 15.06
N VAL A 324 0.60 13.84 14.44
CA VAL A 324 0.58 15.26 14.12
C VAL A 324 -0.46 15.93 15.01
N THR A 325 -0.08 17.01 15.68
CA THR A 325 -0.98 17.79 16.54
C THR A 325 -0.95 19.25 16.13
N VAL A 326 -2.07 19.77 15.66
CA VAL A 326 -2.24 21.19 15.31
C VAL A 326 -2.95 21.88 16.47
N ARG A 327 -2.21 22.70 17.22
CA ARG A 327 -2.75 23.32 18.45
C ARG A 327 -3.50 24.60 18.18
N CYS A 328 -2.83 25.59 17.62
CA CYS A 328 -3.41 26.91 17.39
C CYS A 328 -2.67 27.67 16.29
N CYS A 329 -3.28 28.75 15.83
CA CYS A 329 -2.61 29.81 15.09
C CYS A 329 -2.83 31.14 15.84
N SER A 330 -1.93 32.10 15.65
CA SER A 330 -2.07 33.44 16.23
C SER A 330 -1.94 34.51 15.15
N ASN A 331 -2.56 35.66 15.39
CA ASN A 331 -2.47 36.83 14.52
C ASN A 331 -2.87 36.59 13.05
N LEU A 332 -3.86 35.73 12.80
CA LEU A 332 -4.38 35.51 11.45
C LEU A 332 -5.11 36.75 10.96
N THR A 333 -4.71 37.25 9.79
CA THR A 333 -5.28 38.42 9.15
C THR A 333 -6.12 37.99 7.97
N SER A 334 -7.44 38.22 8.00
CA SER A 334 -8.28 37.99 6.83
C SER A 334 -7.97 39.00 5.73
N ARG A 335 -8.17 38.59 4.48
CA ARG A 335 -8.10 39.49 3.32
C ARG A 335 -9.37 40.36 3.19
N GLN A 336 -10.42 40.00 3.91
CA GLN A 336 -11.70 40.71 3.94
C GLN A 336 -11.80 41.58 5.20
N ALA A 337 -12.82 42.45 5.27
CA ALA A 337 -13.05 43.33 6.43
C ALA A 337 -13.66 42.62 7.65
N HIS A 338 -13.70 41.29 7.66
CA HIS A 338 -14.26 40.45 8.71
C HIS A 338 -13.18 39.52 9.29
N PRO A 339 -13.32 39.04 10.54
CA PRO A 339 -12.42 38.03 11.07
C PRO A 339 -12.44 36.75 10.21
N PRO A 340 -11.30 36.07 10.02
CA PRO A 340 -11.24 34.87 9.19
C PRO A 340 -11.95 33.69 9.86
N SER A 341 -12.36 32.71 9.05
CA SER A 341 -12.81 31.39 9.52
C SER A 341 -11.74 30.33 9.20
N PRO A 342 -10.67 30.25 10.01
CA PRO A 342 -9.50 29.46 9.64
C PRO A 342 -9.68 27.95 9.82
N TYR A 343 -9.02 27.21 8.94
CA TYR A 343 -8.75 25.78 9.06
C TYR A 343 -7.36 25.45 8.49
N VAL A 344 -6.77 24.34 8.92
CA VAL A 344 -5.43 23.90 8.51
C VAL A 344 -5.53 22.62 7.70
N VAL A 345 -4.84 22.59 6.56
CA VAL A 345 -4.74 21.44 5.66
C VAL A 345 -3.30 20.97 5.60
N TYR A 346 -3.08 19.67 5.75
CA TYR A 346 -1.76 19.08 5.56
C TYR A 346 -1.85 17.64 5.04
N GLN A 347 -0.81 17.24 4.32
CA GLN A 347 -0.64 15.87 3.83
C GLN A 347 0.65 15.28 4.39
N PHE A 348 0.57 14.10 4.99
CA PHE A 348 1.74 13.37 5.41
C PHE A 348 1.98 12.16 4.49
N TYR A 349 3.16 12.09 3.87
CA TYR A 349 3.60 10.96 3.03
C TYR A 349 2.59 10.61 1.92
N ASP A 350 2.11 9.37 1.85
CA ASP A 350 1.14 8.87 0.88
C ASP A 350 -0.31 8.85 1.41
N PHE A 351 -0.54 9.39 2.62
CA PHE A 351 -1.87 9.49 3.20
C PHE A 351 -2.68 10.61 2.54
N PRO A 352 -4.03 10.53 2.57
CA PRO A 352 -4.90 11.62 2.12
C PRO A 352 -4.65 12.94 2.87
N ASP A 353 -5.07 14.04 2.26
CA ASP A 353 -5.08 15.35 2.92
C ASP A 353 -5.94 15.30 4.19
N HIS A 354 -5.48 15.95 5.24
CA HIS A 354 -6.19 16.10 6.50
C HIS A 354 -6.54 17.57 6.74
N ASP A 355 -7.81 17.82 7.02
CA ASP A 355 -8.36 19.13 7.34
C ASP A 355 -8.73 19.21 8.82
N THR A 356 -8.33 20.28 9.50
CA THR A 356 -8.83 20.56 10.85
C THR A 356 -10.25 21.11 10.80
N CYS A 357 -10.98 21.05 11.93
CA CYS A 357 -12.25 21.76 12.07
C CYS A 357 -12.12 23.26 11.72
N ILE A 358 -13.13 23.80 11.02
CA ILE A 358 -13.22 25.22 10.68
C ILE A 358 -13.65 25.99 11.93
N MET A 359 -12.82 26.95 12.35
CA MET A 359 -13.12 27.83 13.47
C MET A 359 -13.71 29.13 12.95
N GLY A 360 -14.99 29.39 13.21
CA GLY A 360 -15.67 30.58 12.70
C GLY A 360 -15.15 31.88 13.33
N ASP A 361 -14.95 32.92 12.50
CA ASP A 361 -14.73 34.31 12.90
C ASP A 361 -13.66 34.52 13.99
N CYS A 362 -12.51 33.85 13.86
CA CYS A 362 -11.45 33.83 14.87
C CYS A 362 -10.05 34.07 14.28
N SER A 363 -9.38 35.13 14.73
CA SER A 363 -7.98 35.43 14.36
C SER A 363 -6.92 34.66 15.17
N GLU A 364 -7.32 33.99 16.26
CA GLU A 364 -6.45 33.16 17.11
C GLU A 364 -7.08 31.79 17.39
N PRO A 365 -7.28 30.95 16.35
CA PRO A 365 -7.98 29.69 16.49
C PRO A 365 -7.19 28.70 17.36
N GLN A 366 -7.90 27.97 18.22
CA GLN A 366 -7.41 26.79 18.91
C GLN A 366 -8.10 25.57 18.29
N PHE A 367 -7.33 24.77 17.56
CA PHE A 367 -7.84 23.59 16.86
C PHE A 367 -7.82 22.36 17.76
N GLU A 368 -6.75 22.20 18.55
CA GLU A 368 -6.44 20.98 19.31
C GLU A 368 -6.64 19.67 18.51
N ASP A 369 -6.36 19.74 17.21
CA ASP A 369 -6.52 18.62 16.29
C ASP A 369 -5.37 17.62 16.46
N HIS A 370 -5.69 16.34 16.45
CA HIS A 370 -4.73 15.24 16.61
C HIS A 370 -5.00 14.14 15.58
N MET A 371 -4.02 13.86 14.74
CA MET A 371 -4.07 12.77 13.75
C MET A 371 -2.89 11.81 13.92
N SER A 372 -3.19 10.51 13.85
CA SER A 372 -2.22 9.41 13.93
C SER A 372 -2.06 8.72 12.57
N PHE A 373 -0.83 8.56 12.11
CA PHE A 373 -0.48 7.88 10.85
C PHE A 373 0.27 6.57 11.14
N PRO A 374 -0.32 5.39 10.84
CA PRO A 374 0.37 4.12 10.99
C PRO A 374 1.35 3.92 9.83
N VAL A 375 2.65 3.94 10.12
CA VAL A 375 3.71 3.94 9.11
C VAL A 375 4.57 2.68 9.15
N ALA A 376 4.68 1.99 8.03
CA ALA A 376 5.63 0.89 7.87
C ALA A 376 7.05 1.43 7.71
N MET A 377 8.03 0.79 8.35
CA MET A 377 9.44 1.19 8.19
C MET A 377 10.00 0.74 6.85
N GLU A 378 9.69 1.50 5.81
CA GLU A 378 10.12 1.29 4.44
C GLU A 378 11.24 2.26 4.04
N ALA A 379 12.02 1.89 3.03
CA ALA A 379 13.13 2.73 2.54
C ALA A 379 12.64 4.06 1.93
N GLU A 380 11.44 4.06 1.36
CA GLU A 380 10.81 5.25 0.78
C GLU A 380 10.39 6.24 1.87
N LEU A 381 9.81 5.73 2.97
CA LEU A 381 9.51 6.53 4.16
C LEU A 381 10.77 7.10 4.79
N ASP A 382 11.84 6.31 4.94
CA ASP A 382 13.12 6.80 5.49
C ASP A 382 13.72 7.92 4.62
N SER A 383 13.65 7.79 3.29
CA SER A 383 14.04 8.86 2.36
C SER A 383 13.15 10.10 2.50
N TYR A 384 11.84 9.91 2.62
CA TYR A 384 10.88 11.01 2.83
C TYR A 384 11.13 11.74 4.14
N LEU A 385 11.38 11.04 5.25
CA LEU A 385 11.68 11.66 6.53
C LEU A 385 13.02 12.43 6.49
N LYS A 386 14.04 11.91 5.80
CA LYS A 386 15.36 12.56 5.71
C LYS A 386 15.39 13.82 4.85
N ALA A 387 14.65 13.85 3.75
CA ALA A 387 14.69 14.94 2.78
C ALA A 387 13.45 15.86 2.81
N GLY A 388 12.33 15.33 3.30
CA GLY A 388 11.02 15.98 3.26
C GLY A 388 10.73 16.95 4.40
N ALA A 389 9.60 17.62 4.28
CA ALA A 389 9.04 18.47 5.32
C ALA A 389 7.52 18.39 5.25
N LEU A 390 6.86 18.33 6.40
CA LEU A 390 5.41 18.44 6.48
C LEU A 390 5.02 19.91 6.23
N LEU A 391 4.13 20.13 5.27
CA LEU A 391 3.61 21.45 4.93
C LEU A 391 2.21 21.58 5.48
N LEU A 392 1.99 22.59 6.30
CA LEU A 392 0.68 22.94 6.83
C LEU A 392 0.26 24.26 6.19
N TYR A 393 -0.94 24.28 5.62
CA TYR A 393 -1.53 25.44 4.97
C TYR A 393 -2.74 25.89 5.76
N VAL A 394 -2.80 27.18 6.10
CA VAL A 394 -3.95 27.78 6.78
C VAL A 394 -4.81 28.47 5.73
N PHE A 395 -6.08 28.10 5.63
CA PHE A 395 -7.05 28.70 4.72
C PHE A 395 -8.13 29.47 5.50
N ASP A 396 -8.87 30.32 4.80
CA ASP A 396 -10.04 31.03 5.31
C ASP A 396 -11.27 30.50 4.57
N ASP A 397 -12.24 29.90 5.27
CA ASP A 397 -13.46 29.37 4.66
C ASP A 397 -14.31 30.46 3.99
N HIS A 398 -14.19 31.72 4.45
CA HIS A 398 -14.86 32.87 3.83
C HIS A 398 -14.21 33.30 2.50
N ASP A 399 -13.01 32.81 2.17
CA ASP A 399 -12.32 33.18 0.93
C ASP A 399 -12.74 32.28 -0.23
N THR A 400 -13.58 32.82 -1.11
CA THR A 400 -14.00 32.16 -2.36
C THR A 400 -12.86 31.92 -3.35
N GLN A 401 -11.67 32.49 -3.14
CA GLN A 401 -10.47 32.19 -3.92
C GLN A 401 -9.71 31.02 -3.31
N SER A 402 -10.15 29.80 -3.65
CA SER A 402 -9.70 28.52 -3.07
C SER A 402 -8.20 28.20 -3.18
N GLU A 403 -7.38 29.04 -3.83
CA GLU A 403 -5.94 28.84 -4.00
C GLU A 403 -5.06 29.75 -3.13
N MET A 404 -5.62 30.71 -2.39
CA MET A 404 -4.85 31.60 -1.51
C MET A 404 -4.94 31.19 -0.05
N TYR A 405 -3.85 30.62 0.48
CA TYR A 405 -3.71 30.39 1.91
C TYR A 405 -3.43 31.71 2.68
N LEU A 406 -3.89 31.78 3.93
CA LEU A 406 -3.55 32.82 4.91
C LEU A 406 -2.11 32.66 5.42
N GLY A 407 -1.67 31.41 5.59
CA GLY A 407 -0.36 31.09 6.14
C GLY A 407 0.15 29.73 5.70
N LYS A 408 1.47 29.56 5.76
CA LYS A 408 2.13 28.28 5.46
C LYS A 408 3.21 28.02 6.49
N ALA A 409 3.18 26.85 7.12
CA ALA A 409 4.23 26.35 7.98
C ALA A 409 4.94 25.17 7.31
N ARG A 410 6.26 25.07 7.50
CA ARG A 410 7.08 23.97 7.00
C ARG A 410 7.84 23.33 8.17
N VAL A 411 7.54 22.08 8.45
CA VAL A 411 8.15 21.30 9.55
C VAL A 411 9.12 20.27 8.96
N PRO A 412 10.46 20.45 9.12
CA PRO A 412 11.42 19.46 8.66
C PRO A 412 11.24 18.12 9.38
N LEU A 413 11.19 17.02 8.63
CA LEU A 413 10.93 15.68 9.18
C LEU A 413 12.20 14.93 9.59
N LEU A 414 13.39 15.46 9.28
CA LEU A 414 14.68 14.80 9.50
C LEU A 414 14.89 14.36 10.96
N SER A 415 14.38 15.13 11.91
CA SER A 415 14.49 14.81 13.34
C SER A 415 13.75 13.52 13.71
N LEU A 416 12.70 13.15 12.97
CA LEU A 416 11.93 11.91 13.15
C LEU A 416 12.66 10.68 12.60
N ALA A 417 13.56 10.87 11.61
CA ALA A 417 14.41 9.80 11.09
C ALA A 417 15.54 9.41 12.06
N THR A 418 15.83 10.27 13.04
CA THR A 418 16.87 10.03 14.05
C THR A 418 16.18 9.67 15.36
N THR A 419 16.66 8.67 16.09
CA THR A 419 16.01 8.03 17.25
C THR A 419 15.95 8.92 18.52
N ARG A 420 15.64 10.21 18.39
CA ARG A 420 15.37 11.13 19.49
C ARG A 420 14.02 11.81 19.27
N PRO A 421 13.07 11.69 20.21
CA PRO A 421 11.81 12.42 20.14
C PRO A 421 12.12 13.92 20.17
N SER A 422 11.87 14.60 19.06
CA SER A 422 12.02 16.05 18.94
C SER A 422 10.64 16.70 18.97
N LEU A 423 10.30 17.34 20.08
CA LEU A 423 9.23 18.35 20.12
C LEU A 423 9.71 19.56 19.33
N VAL A 424 9.21 19.73 18.11
CA VAL A 424 9.46 20.94 17.31
C VAL A 424 8.34 21.93 17.62
N HIS A 425 8.63 22.88 18.50
CA HIS A 425 7.78 24.05 18.69
C HIS A 425 8.05 25.06 17.57
N LEU A 426 7.03 25.35 16.76
CA LEU A 426 7.01 26.51 15.88
C LEU A 426 5.98 27.48 16.44
N SER A 427 6.47 28.65 16.84
CA SER A 427 5.68 29.82 17.27
C SER A 427 5.32 30.71 16.09
#